data_AF-A0A358A4K4-F1
#
_entry.id   AF-A0A358A4K4-F1
#
_cell.length_a   1.000
_cell.length_b   1.000
_cell.length_c   1.000
_cell.angle_alpha   90.00
_cell.angle_beta   90.00
_cell.angle_gamma   90.00
#
_symmetry.space_group_name_H-M   'P 1'
#
loop_
_entity.id
_entity.type
_entity.pdbx_description
1 polymer ?
#
loop_
_entity_poly.entity_id
_entity_poly.type
_entity_poly.pdbx_seq_one_letter_code
_entity_poly.pdbx_strand_id
1 'polypeptide(L)'
;MGLFNRLWRRNLTPLDPSFGALIGDLAGPIARIAPDGSVATLDGSWRLEWGVRTGREWKRSSTSAAVRQNRLDDTPVYETWMRVPGGDVIQRSAVVTDGDGRTLVWQFENASPDAVVVTVVGLTQGRVHAELSCTELDGVPWVRP
;
A
#
# COMPACT_ATOMS: atom_id res chain seq x y z
N MET A 1 0.05 -26.27 8.11
CA MET A 1 0.73 -25.15 8.79
C MET A 1 2.12 -24.94 8.17
N GLY A 2 2.18 -24.58 6.88
CA GLY A 2 3.41 -24.71 6.09
C GLY A 2 3.45 -23.85 4.82
N LEU A 3 4.68 -23.54 4.40
CA LEU A 3 5.15 -22.82 3.21
C LEU A 3 4.84 -21.31 3.04
N PHE A 4 3.71 -20.77 3.49
CA PHE A 4 3.44 -19.32 3.30
C PHE A 4 4.39 -18.40 4.09
N ASN A 5 4.96 -18.88 5.20
CA ASN A 5 5.65 -18.03 6.18
C ASN A 5 7.13 -17.73 5.86
N ARG A 6 7.76 -18.46 4.92
CA ARG A 6 9.20 -18.31 4.60
C ARG A 6 9.50 -17.38 3.43
N LEU A 7 8.57 -17.16 2.51
CA LEU A 7 8.76 -16.25 1.37
C LEU A 7 8.49 -14.78 1.72
N TRP A 8 7.86 -14.51 2.87
CA TRP A 8 7.49 -13.16 3.31
C TRP A 8 8.59 -12.42 4.11
N ARG A 9 9.49 -13.14 4.78
CA ARG A 9 10.51 -12.56 5.70
C ARG A 9 11.89 -12.33 5.06
N ARG A 10 11.98 -11.48 4.04
CA ARG A 10 13.28 -10.87 3.71
C ARG A 10 13.08 -9.36 3.55
N ASN A 11 13.22 -8.69 4.69
CA ASN A 11 13.41 -7.24 4.90
C ASN A 11 12.18 -6.34 4.80
N LEU A 12 11.31 -6.47 5.81
CA LEU A 12 10.32 -5.45 6.17
C LEU A 12 10.96 -4.52 7.20
N THR A 13 11.85 -3.65 6.73
CA THR A 13 12.52 -2.64 7.56
C THR A 13 11.89 -1.29 7.22
N PRO A 14 11.14 -0.63 8.13
CA PRO A 14 11.02 0.82 8.08
C PRO A 14 12.33 1.45 8.58
N LEU A 15 12.54 2.74 8.32
CA LEU A 15 13.58 3.63 8.87
C LEU A 15 14.76 3.98 7.94
N ASP A 16 14.54 4.11 6.63
CA ASP A 16 15.37 5.05 5.85
C ASP A 16 14.55 6.33 5.60
N PRO A 17 14.98 7.53 6.01
CA PRO A 17 14.31 8.78 5.61
C PRO A 17 14.25 8.99 4.08
N SER A 18 14.97 8.19 3.28
CA SER A 18 14.86 8.08 1.82
C SER A 18 13.74 7.14 1.32
N PHE A 19 12.97 6.51 2.23
CA PHE A 19 11.93 5.49 1.98
C PHE A 19 10.96 5.82 0.86
N GLY A 20 10.79 7.11 0.56
CA GLY A 20 10.06 7.54 -0.62
C GLY A 20 9.74 9.02 -0.60
N ALA A 21 8.91 9.43 -1.54
CA ALA A 21 8.39 10.78 -1.61
C ALA A 21 7.40 11.06 -0.47
N LEU A 22 7.17 12.33 -0.16
CA LEU A 22 6.16 12.74 0.82
C LEU A 22 4.75 12.64 0.21
N ILE A 23 3.79 12.15 0.99
CA ILE A 23 2.37 12.14 0.61
C ILE A 23 1.52 12.79 1.72
N GLY A 24 0.55 13.60 1.29
CA GLY A 24 -0.26 14.44 2.16
C GLY A 24 -1.28 15.24 1.37
N ASP A 25 -1.82 16.26 2.01
CA ASP A 25 -2.74 17.22 1.44
C ASP A 25 -2.18 18.66 1.59
N LEU A 26 -3.03 19.68 1.42
CA LEU A 26 -2.64 21.07 1.58
C LEU A 26 -2.16 21.42 3.00
N ALA A 27 -2.51 20.63 4.02
CA ALA A 27 -2.01 20.81 5.38
C ALA A 27 -0.64 20.14 5.61
N GLY A 28 -0.07 19.52 4.59
CA GLY A 28 1.27 18.92 4.61
C GLY A 28 1.25 17.39 4.63
N PRO A 29 2.45 16.77 4.68
CA PRO A 29 2.59 15.32 4.62
C PRO A 29 2.10 14.64 5.89
N ILE A 30 1.53 13.44 5.73
CA ILE A 30 1.22 12.53 6.85
C ILE A 30 2.00 11.22 6.75
N ALA A 31 2.60 10.93 5.60
CA ALA A 31 3.31 9.68 5.32
C ALA A 31 4.34 9.85 4.21
N ARG A 32 5.07 8.76 3.92
CA ARG A 32 5.96 8.60 2.76
C ARG A 32 5.46 7.48 1.87
N ILE A 33 5.58 7.65 0.56
CA ILE A 33 5.26 6.65 -0.45
C ILE A 33 6.51 6.24 -1.24
N ALA A 34 6.82 4.95 -1.22
CA ALA A 34 7.93 4.36 -1.94
C ALA A 34 7.63 4.18 -3.44
N PRO A 35 8.63 4.02 -4.31
CA PRO A 35 8.43 3.78 -5.75
C PRO A 35 7.61 2.52 -6.09
N ASP A 36 7.47 1.60 -5.14
CA ASP A 36 6.64 0.39 -5.25
C ASP A 36 5.20 0.60 -4.75
N GLY A 37 4.82 1.83 -4.38
CA GLY A 37 3.50 2.18 -3.85
C GLY A 37 3.26 1.79 -2.39
N SER A 38 4.26 1.24 -1.70
CA SER A 38 4.19 1.05 -0.25
C SER A 38 4.13 2.40 0.46
N VAL A 39 3.36 2.50 1.54
CA VAL A 39 3.27 3.72 2.34
C VAL A 39 3.71 3.44 3.78
N ALA A 40 4.50 4.33 4.37
CA ALA A 40 4.86 4.28 5.78
C ALA A 40 4.64 5.63 6.45
N THR A 41 4.30 5.61 7.73
CA THR A 41 4.19 6.84 8.51
C THR A 41 5.52 7.58 8.62
N LEU A 42 5.46 8.88 8.88
CA LEU A 42 6.66 9.71 9.05
C LEU A 42 7.51 9.27 10.26
N ASP A 43 6.88 8.73 11.30
CA ASP A 43 7.53 8.22 12.51
C ASP A 43 7.92 6.73 12.41
N GLY A 44 7.58 6.05 11.32
CA GLY A 44 7.85 4.63 11.10
C GLY A 44 7.04 3.66 11.97
N SER A 45 6.00 4.13 12.67
CA SER A 45 5.12 3.30 13.51
C SER A 45 4.40 2.20 12.74
N TRP A 46 3.98 2.46 11.49
CA TRP A 46 3.43 1.42 10.61
C TRP A 46 3.81 1.61 9.15
N ARG A 47 3.72 0.51 8.40
CA ARG A 47 3.85 0.45 6.94
C ARG A 47 2.73 -0.39 6.33
N LEU A 48 2.21 0.05 5.19
CA LEU A 48 1.33 -0.72 4.31
C LEU A 48 2.10 -1.08 3.03
N GLU A 49 1.98 -2.33 2.61
CA GLU A 49 2.39 -2.83 1.29
C GLU A 49 1.18 -3.41 0.56
N TRP A 50 1.34 -3.68 -0.73
CA TRP A 50 0.30 -4.30 -1.54
C TRP A 50 0.85 -5.37 -2.48
N GLY A 51 -0.05 -6.24 -2.93
CA GLY A 51 0.26 -7.27 -3.89
C GLY A 51 -0.95 -7.67 -4.70
N VAL A 52 -0.69 -8.37 -5.81
CA VAL A 52 -1.70 -8.82 -6.75
C VAL A 52 -1.49 -10.30 -7.05
N ARG A 53 -2.58 -11.05 -7.17
CA ARG A 53 -2.56 -12.38 -7.77
C ARG A 53 -3.43 -12.41 -9.01
N THR A 54 -2.81 -12.86 -10.10
CA THR A 54 -3.48 -13.24 -11.36
C THR A 54 -3.19 -14.72 -11.60
N GLY A 55 -4.22 -15.57 -11.64
CA GLY A 55 -4.02 -17.01 -11.72
C GLY A 55 -3.44 -17.60 -10.42
N ARG A 56 -2.27 -18.26 -10.51
CA ARG A 56 -1.76 -19.13 -9.42
C ARG A 56 -0.76 -18.48 -8.47
N GLU A 57 -0.09 -17.39 -8.85
CA GLU A 57 1.03 -16.83 -8.08
C GLU A 57 0.79 -15.39 -7.60
N TRP A 58 1.23 -15.10 -6.38
CA TRP A 58 1.22 -13.75 -5.82
C TRP A 58 2.44 -12.97 -6.26
N LYS A 59 2.23 -11.72 -6.70
CA LYS A 59 3.25 -10.71 -6.94
C LYS A 59 3.13 -9.63 -5.88
N ARG A 60 4.21 -9.39 -5.12
CA ARG A 60 4.31 -8.23 -4.22
C ARG A 60 4.85 -7.03 -4.99
N SER A 61 4.39 -5.84 -4.66
CA SER A 61 4.92 -4.63 -5.29
C SER A 61 6.40 -4.44 -4.98
N SER A 62 6.80 -4.65 -3.73
CA SER A 62 8.16 -4.49 -3.22
C SER A 62 9.21 -5.42 -3.83
N THR A 63 8.80 -6.51 -4.48
CA THR A 63 9.73 -7.47 -5.09
C THR A 63 9.52 -7.69 -6.58
N SER A 64 8.55 -6.99 -7.19
CA SER A 64 8.24 -7.15 -8.61
C SER A 64 9.07 -6.19 -9.43
N ALA A 65 9.84 -6.72 -10.39
CA ALA A 65 10.63 -5.91 -11.32
C ALA A 65 9.75 -5.10 -12.32
N ALA A 66 8.44 -5.34 -12.35
CA ALA A 66 7.51 -4.71 -13.29
C ALA A 66 6.53 -3.76 -12.57
N VAL A 67 7.05 -3.01 -11.59
CA VAL A 67 6.35 -1.90 -10.95
C VAL A 67 6.92 -0.58 -11.45
N ARG A 68 6.02 0.36 -11.76
CA ARG A 68 6.37 1.74 -12.12
C ARG A 68 5.46 2.70 -11.37
N GLN A 69 5.97 3.87 -11.03
CA GLN A 69 5.20 4.90 -10.34
C GLN A 69 5.25 6.21 -11.12
N ASN A 70 4.13 6.92 -11.09
CA ASN A 70 4.02 8.28 -11.59
C ASN A 70 3.32 9.16 -10.55
N ARG A 71 3.75 10.42 -10.43
CA ARG A 71 2.98 11.45 -9.71
C ARG A 71 2.03 12.11 -10.69
N LEU A 72 0.76 12.25 -10.31
CA LEU A 72 -0.25 12.86 -11.17
C LEU A 72 -0.11 14.38 -11.13
N ASP A 73 0.40 14.92 -12.23
CA ASP A 73 0.66 16.35 -12.41
C ASP A 73 1.40 16.94 -11.19
N ASP A 74 1.02 18.16 -10.77
CA ASP A 74 1.57 18.80 -9.58
C ASP A 74 0.82 18.42 -8.28
N THR A 75 -0.05 17.42 -8.31
CA THR A 75 -0.83 17.00 -7.13
C THR A 75 -0.05 15.99 -6.26
N PRO A 76 -0.30 15.90 -4.94
CA PRO A 76 0.31 14.88 -4.08
C PRO A 76 -0.36 13.50 -4.25
N VAL A 77 -0.79 13.16 -5.47
CA VAL A 77 -1.43 11.90 -5.83
C VAL A 77 -0.45 11.06 -6.64
N TYR A 78 -0.33 9.80 -6.27
CA TYR A 78 0.61 8.86 -6.90
C TYR A 78 -0.12 7.67 -7.48
N GLU A 79 0.24 7.30 -8.70
CA GLU A 79 -0.19 6.06 -9.32
C GLU A 79 0.97 5.08 -9.39
N THR A 80 0.77 3.90 -8.82
CA THR A 80 1.72 2.80 -8.87
C THR A 80 1.11 1.67 -9.68
N TRP A 81 1.74 1.33 -10.80
CA TRP A 81 1.23 0.37 -11.77
C TRP A 81 2.03 -0.93 -11.67
N MET A 82 1.35 -2.05 -11.43
CA MET A 82 1.94 -3.38 -11.43
C MET A 82 1.49 -4.17 -12.67
N ARG A 83 2.46 -4.63 -13.46
CA ARG A 83 2.19 -5.44 -14.65
C ARG A 83 1.61 -6.81 -14.30
N VAL A 84 0.46 -7.10 -14.90
CA VAL A 84 -0.21 -8.40 -14.89
C VAL A 84 -0.38 -8.93 -16.32
N PRO A 85 -0.76 -10.21 -16.54
CA PRO A 85 -1.08 -10.68 -17.87
C PRO A 85 -2.14 -9.78 -18.53
N GLY A 86 -1.86 -9.34 -19.76
CA GLY A 86 -2.80 -8.54 -20.56
C GLY A 86 -3.00 -7.08 -20.14
N GLY A 87 -2.39 -6.59 -19.05
CA GLY A 87 -2.63 -5.22 -18.60
C GLY A 87 -1.90 -4.85 -17.31
N ASP A 88 -2.48 -3.95 -16.52
CA ASP A 88 -1.90 -3.48 -15.27
C ASP A 88 -2.96 -3.48 -14.15
N VAL A 89 -2.52 -3.63 -12.90
CA VAL A 89 -3.29 -3.20 -11.74
C VAL A 89 -2.70 -1.89 -11.25
N ILE A 90 -3.54 -0.88 -11.12
CA ILE A 90 -3.13 0.49 -10.80
C ILE A 90 -3.58 0.80 -9.38
N GLN A 91 -2.63 1.08 -8.50
CA GLN A 91 -2.87 1.58 -7.15
C GLN A 91 -2.75 3.11 -7.19
N ARG A 92 -3.83 3.82 -6.91
CA ARG A 92 -3.83 5.29 -6.75
C ARG A 92 -3.81 5.63 -5.26
N SER A 93 -2.85 6.45 -4.86
CA SER A 93 -2.59 6.87 -3.47
C SER A 93 -2.84 8.36 -3.36
N ALA A 94 -3.71 8.75 -2.44
CA ALA A 94 -3.97 10.14 -2.10
C ALA A 94 -4.25 10.28 -0.60
N VAL A 95 -4.14 11.50 -0.08
CA VAL A 95 -4.61 11.84 1.26
C VAL A 95 -5.79 12.78 1.11
N VAL A 96 -6.89 12.44 1.79
CA VAL A 96 -8.13 13.22 1.79
C VAL A 96 -8.49 13.58 3.22
N THR A 97 -9.25 14.67 3.40
CA THR A 97 -9.91 14.94 4.68
C THR A 97 -11.31 14.34 4.64
N ASP A 98 -11.63 13.38 5.51
CA ASP A 98 -12.90 12.65 5.52
C ASP A 98 -13.90 13.13 6.60
N GLY A 99 -13.65 14.30 7.19
CA GLY A 99 -14.44 14.88 8.28
C GLY A 99 -13.99 14.42 9.67
N ASP A 100 -13.46 13.20 9.78
CA ASP A 100 -12.90 12.64 11.02
C ASP A 100 -11.38 12.84 11.13
N GLY A 101 -10.72 13.07 10.00
CA GLY A 101 -9.30 13.39 9.97
C GLY A 101 -8.73 13.42 8.56
N ARG A 102 -7.39 13.32 8.49
CA ARG A 102 -6.66 13.14 7.24
C ARG A 102 -6.39 11.66 7.03
N THR A 103 -6.93 11.11 5.96
CA THR A 103 -6.96 9.67 5.69
C THR A 103 -6.22 9.38 4.40
N LEU A 104 -5.29 8.42 4.47
CA LEU A 104 -4.67 7.82 3.28
C LEU A 104 -5.71 6.94 2.59
N VAL A 105 -5.95 7.18 1.30
CA VAL A 105 -6.84 6.37 0.47
C VAL A 105 -6.02 5.64 -0.58
N TRP A 106 -6.19 4.32 -0.61
CA TRP A 106 -5.73 3.46 -1.68
C TRP A 106 -6.92 3.02 -2.52
N GLN A 107 -6.95 3.44 -3.78
CA GLN A 107 -7.86 2.92 -4.78
C GLN A 107 -7.12 1.95 -5.68
N PHE A 108 -7.75 0.82 -6.00
CA PHE A 108 -7.20 -0.14 -6.95
C PHE A 108 -8.09 -0.22 -8.18
N GLU A 109 -7.46 -0.12 -9.35
CA GLU A 109 -8.10 -0.31 -10.66
C GLU A 109 -7.51 -1.53 -11.35
N ASN A 110 -8.39 -2.40 -11.86
CA ASN A 110 -7.99 -3.51 -12.72
C ASN A 110 -8.05 -3.08 -14.19
N ALA A 111 -6.92 -2.63 -14.73
CA ALA A 111 -6.75 -2.29 -16.14
C ALA A 111 -6.21 -3.50 -16.93
N SER A 112 -6.81 -4.67 -16.71
CA SER A 112 -6.49 -5.92 -17.39
C SER A 112 -7.76 -6.71 -17.72
N PRO A 113 -7.73 -7.61 -18.71
CA PRO A 113 -8.91 -8.41 -19.07
C PRO A 113 -9.25 -9.51 -18.04
N ASP A 114 -8.28 -9.90 -17.21
CA ASP A 114 -8.43 -11.01 -16.27
C ASP A 114 -8.85 -10.53 -14.88
N ALA A 115 -9.57 -11.38 -14.14
CA ALA A 115 -9.88 -11.12 -12.74
C ALA A 115 -8.59 -11.10 -11.89
N VAL A 116 -8.51 -10.13 -11.00
CA VAL A 116 -7.38 -9.94 -10.09
C VAL A 116 -7.82 -10.02 -8.64
N VAL A 117 -6.94 -10.49 -7.78
CA VAL A 117 -7.10 -10.36 -6.32
C VAL A 117 -6.03 -9.40 -5.83
N VAL A 118 -6.45 -8.35 -5.13
CA VAL A 118 -5.56 -7.42 -4.44
C VAL A 118 -5.44 -7.85 -2.98
N THR A 119 -4.24 -7.72 -2.44
CA THR A 119 -3.99 -7.83 -1.01
C THR A 119 -3.29 -6.58 -0.50
N VAL A 120 -3.64 -6.17 0.72
CA VAL A 120 -2.96 -5.14 1.48
C VAL A 120 -2.34 -5.81 2.70
N VAL A 121 -1.07 -5.52 2.96
CA VAL A 121 -0.36 -6.07 4.09
C VAL A 121 0.13 -4.95 4.99
N GLY A 122 -0.34 -4.99 6.23
CA GLY A 122 0.07 -4.06 7.27
C GLY A 122 1.21 -4.61 8.12
N LEU A 123 2.16 -3.73 8.43
CA LEU A 123 3.31 -3.97 9.30
C LEU A 123 3.30 -2.93 10.41
N THR A 124 3.29 -3.40 11.64
CA THR A 124 3.16 -2.57 12.82
C THR A 124 3.77 -3.29 14.02
N GLN A 125 4.12 -2.51 15.05
CA GLN A 125 4.54 -3.03 16.35
C GLN A 125 3.37 -3.18 17.34
N GLY A 126 2.22 -2.56 17.05
CA GLY A 126 1.03 -2.62 17.88
C GLY A 126 0.21 -3.89 17.70
N ARG A 127 -0.89 -3.98 18.45
CA ARG A 127 -1.82 -5.10 18.38
C ARG A 127 -2.82 -4.87 17.25
N VAL A 128 -3.01 -5.89 16.42
CA VAL A 128 -3.94 -5.86 15.29
C VAL A 128 -5.15 -6.74 15.60
N HIS A 129 -6.34 -6.17 15.46
CA HIS A 129 -7.60 -6.89 15.40
C HIS A 129 -8.23 -6.65 14.03
N ALA A 130 -8.60 -7.70 13.31
CA ALA A 130 -9.05 -7.59 11.94
C ALA A 130 -10.44 -8.21 11.75
N GLU A 131 -11.36 -7.41 11.24
CA GLU A 131 -12.69 -7.80 10.82
C GLU A 131 -12.90 -7.45 9.34
N LEU A 132 -14.02 -7.89 8.77
CA LEU A 132 -14.30 -7.68 7.33
C LEU A 132 -14.42 -6.18 6.97
N SER A 133 -14.93 -5.35 7.88
CA SER A 133 -15.19 -3.93 7.63
C SER A 133 -14.12 -3.00 8.21
N CYS A 134 -13.26 -3.49 9.09
CA CYS A 134 -12.27 -2.67 9.77
C CYS A 134 -11.13 -3.53 10.29
N THR A 135 -9.91 -3.05 10.10
CA THR A 135 -8.76 -3.48 10.88
C THR A 135 -8.44 -2.39 11.88
N GLU A 136 -8.31 -2.76 13.15
CA GLU A 136 -7.93 -1.88 14.23
C GLU A 136 -6.46 -2.10 14.63
N LEU A 137 -5.78 -1.01 14.97
CA LEU A 137 -4.45 -0.98 15.55
C LEU A 137 -4.55 -0.38 16.95
N ASP A 138 -4.21 -1.17 17.97
CA ASP A 138 -4.30 -0.77 19.39
C ASP A 138 -5.70 -0.23 19.79
N GLY A 139 -6.75 -0.78 19.18
CA GLY A 139 -8.16 -0.40 19.42
C GLY A 139 -8.63 0.83 18.65
N VAL A 140 -7.81 1.37 17.74
CA VAL A 140 -8.17 2.50 16.87
C VAL A 140 -8.34 2.00 15.42
N PRO A 141 -9.39 2.42 14.69
CA PRO A 141 -9.53 2.08 13.27
C PRO A 141 -8.28 2.44 12.47
N TRP A 142 -7.75 1.45 11.74
CA TRP A 142 -6.51 1.59 10.97
C TRP A 142 -6.73 1.44 9.47
N VAL A 143 -7.43 0.38 9.04
CA VAL A 143 -7.74 0.13 7.63
C VAL A 143 -9.22 -0.15 7.47
N ARG A 144 -9.86 0.55 6.52
CA ARG A 144 -11.25 0.32 6.11
C ARG A 144 -11.24 -0.03 4.60
N PRO A 145 -11.63 -1.26 4.21
CA PRO A 145 -11.66 -1.69 2.82
C PRO A 145 -12.87 -1.16 2.04
#